data_AF-A0A1R3L778-F1
#
_entry.id   AF-A0A1R3L778-F1
#
_cell.length_a   1.000
_cell.length_b   1.000
_cell.length_c   1.000
_cell.angle_alpha   90.00
_cell.angle_beta   90.00
_cell.angle_gamma   90.00
#
_symmetry.space_group_name_H-M   'P 1'
#
loop_
_entity.id
_entity.type
_entity.pdbx_description
1 polymer ?
#
loop_
_entity_poly.entity_id
_entity_poly.type
_entity_poly.pdbx_seq_one_letter_code
_entity_poly.pdbx_strand_id
1 'polypeptide(L)'
;MILLQSPSRFVLQTLQNRVLNSTEKGIDLDCQAVEFDDVRYHIQFSMKKPDVALVSVSLPTPPPETVFIEGLPVGALEAVKVVYGALIQILDPPKDGYNLTMKLILSKLPADEGSTSSFLKVIMSLI
;
A
#
# COMPACT_ATOMS: atom_id res chain seq x y z
N MET A 1 8.60 5.81 24.30
CA MET A 1 7.48 6.27 23.45
C MET A 1 6.24 5.49 23.84
N ILE A 2 5.11 6.15 24.11
CA ILE A 2 3.88 5.56 24.71
C ILE A 2 2.78 5.28 23.67
N LEU A 3 2.97 5.71 22.42
CA LEU A 3 2.05 5.46 21.30
C LEU A 3 2.85 4.83 20.14
N LEU A 4 2.36 3.71 19.58
CA LEU A 4 2.90 3.17 18.33
C LEU A 4 2.75 4.25 17.24
N GLN A 5 3.84 4.56 16.53
CA GLN A 5 3.75 5.48 15.39
C GLN A 5 3.03 4.75 14.25
N SER A 6 1.84 5.24 13.90
CA SER A 6 1.25 5.01 12.57
C SER A 6 1.94 5.96 11.58
N PRO A 7 2.07 5.64 10.28
CA PRO A 7 2.13 4.35 9.58
C PRO A 7 3.59 3.85 9.38
N SER A 8 3.79 2.70 8.70
CA SER A 8 5.13 2.17 8.36
C SER A 8 6.03 3.25 7.72
N ARG A 9 7.03 3.72 8.47
CA ARG A 9 7.98 4.73 7.99
C ARG A 9 8.74 4.22 6.77
N PHE A 10 9.09 2.93 6.76
CA PHE A 10 9.81 2.32 5.65
C PHE A 10 8.98 2.31 4.37
N VAL A 11 7.74 1.83 4.42
CA VAL A 11 6.87 1.77 3.24
C VAL A 11 6.58 3.18 2.73
N LEU A 12 6.25 4.11 3.64
CA LEU A 12 5.99 5.50 3.30
C LEU A 12 7.18 6.16 2.60
N GLN A 13 8.38 6.02 3.17
CA GLN A 13 9.59 6.62 2.62
C GLN A 13 9.95 6.00 1.27
N THR A 14 9.75 4.69 1.11
CA THR A 14 9.92 4.00 -0.17
C THR A 14 8.99 4.54 -1.25
N LEU A 15 7.70 4.69 -0.94
CA LEU A 15 6.70 5.26 -1.86
C LEU A 15 7.00 6.73 -2.19
N GLN A 16 7.34 7.55 -1.18
CA GLN A 16 7.70 8.96 -1.36
C GLN A 16 8.96 9.12 -2.23
N ASN A 17 10.01 8.35 -1.93
CA ASN A 17 11.22 8.34 -2.74
C ASN A 17 10.91 7.96 -4.19
N ARG A 18 9.98 7.04 -4.43
CA ARG A 18 9.58 6.74 -5.81
C ARG A 18 8.86 7.89 -6.49
N VAL A 19 7.92 8.54 -5.81
CA VAL A 19 7.18 9.68 -6.38
C VAL A 19 8.15 10.82 -6.72
N LEU A 20 9.06 11.17 -5.80
CA LEU A 20 10.03 12.24 -6.00
C LEU A 20 11.03 11.93 -7.13
N ASN A 21 11.47 10.68 -7.22
CA ASN A 21 12.46 10.23 -8.21
C ASN A 21 11.81 9.56 -9.44
N SER A 22 10.53 9.77 -9.71
CA SER A 22 9.84 9.13 -10.84
C SER A 22 10.45 9.49 -12.20
N THR A 23 11.19 10.60 -12.26
CA THR A 23 11.83 11.15 -13.47
C THR A 23 13.31 10.74 -13.61
N GLU A 24 14.01 10.41 -12.51
CA GLU A 24 15.44 10.08 -12.54
C GLU A 24 15.65 8.57 -12.52
N LYS A 25 16.12 8.01 -13.65
CA LYS A 25 16.57 6.62 -13.85
C LYS A 25 15.84 5.62 -12.96
N GLY A 26 14.63 5.24 -13.37
CA GLY A 26 13.79 4.29 -12.65
C GLY A 26 14.60 3.05 -12.24
N ILE A 27 14.52 2.68 -10.96
CA ILE A 27 15.11 1.45 -10.42
C ILE A 27 14.00 0.41 -10.33
N ASP A 28 14.25 -0.83 -10.76
CA ASP A 28 13.38 -1.96 -10.39
C ASP A 28 13.58 -2.20 -8.90
N LEU A 29 12.51 -2.09 -8.11
CA LEU A 29 12.57 -2.29 -6.67
C LEU A 29 11.53 -3.34 -6.28
N ASP A 30 11.98 -4.33 -5.52
CA ASP A 30 11.16 -5.39 -4.95
C ASP A 30 11.57 -5.49 -3.48
N CYS A 31 10.68 -5.08 -2.58
CA CYS A 31 10.99 -4.97 -1.15
C CYS A 31 9.86 -5.55 -0.32
N GLN A 32 10.24 -6.31 0.70
CA GLN A 32 9.33 -6.83 1.71
C GLN A 32 9.61 -6.13 3.04
N ALA A 33 8.54 -5.78 3.75
CA ALA A 33 8.62 -5.23 5.09
C ALA A 33 7.65 -5.99 6.00
N VAL A 34 8.06 -6.22 7.24
CA VAL A 34 7.21 -6.82 8.27
C VAL A 34 7.02 -5.76 9.35
N GLU A 35 5.77 -5.49 9.68
CA GLU A 35 5.38 -4.50 10.68
C GLU A 35 4.83 -5.19 11.94
N PHE A 36 4.41 -4.38 12.91
CA PHE A 36 3.76 -4.85 14.12
C PHE A 36 2.57 -5.77 13.80
N ASP A 37 2.35 -6.76 14.67
CA ASP A 37 1.29 -7.76 14.53
C ASP A 37 1.43 -8.66 13.28
N ASP A 38 2.67 -8.88 12.80
CA ASP A 38 2.97 -9.76 11.66
C ASP A 38 2.30 -9.34 10.34
N VAL A 39 1.99 -8.04 10.20
CA VAL A 39 1.53 -7.47 8.93
C VAL A 39 2.71 -7.42 7.96
N ARG A 40 2.56 -8.07 6.81
CA ARG A 40 3.62 -8.15 5.79
C ARG A 40 3.25 -7.32 4.57
N TYR A 41 4.15 -6.41 4.20
CA TYR A 41 4.05 -5.58 3.01
C TYR A 41 5.02 -6.10 1.94
N HIS A 42 4.56 -6.10 0.69
CA HIS A 42 5.40 -6.31 -0.49
C HIS A 42 5.20 -5.18 -1.48
N ILE A 43 6.24 -4.40 -1.69
CA ILE A 43 6.22 -3.24 -2.58
C ILE A 43 7.07 -3.57 -3.80
N GLN A 44 6.49 -3.40 -4.98
CA GLN A 44 7.18 -3.60 -6.24
C GLN A 44 7.02 -2.38 -7.14
N PHE A 45 8.13 -1.96 -7.74
CA PHE A 45 8.18 -0.98 -8.81
C PHE A 45 8.96 -1.56 -9.97
N SER A 46 8.51 -1.26 -11.19
CA SER A 46 9.24 -1.69 -12.39
C SER A 46 9.58 -0.54 -13.32
N MET A 47 10.75 -0.60 -13.95
CA MET A 47 11.15 0.28 -15.04
C MET A 47 10.22 0.15 -16.25
N LYS A 48 9.62 -1.02 -16.46
CA LYS A 48 8.66 -1.24 -17.57
C LYS A 48 7.38 -0.42 -17.40
N LYS A 49 7.04 -0.07 -16.16
CA LYS A 49 5.84 0.70 -15.80
C LYS A 49 6.18 1.67 -14.66
N PRO A 50 6.93 2.76 -14.96
CA PRO A 50 7.47 3.63 -13.93
C PRO A 50 6.39 4.35 -13.13
N ASP A 51 5.23 4.60 -13.76
CA ASP A 51 4.04 5.23 -13.16
C ASP A 51 3.22 4.30 -12.26
N VAL A 52 3.65 3.05 -12.08
CA VAL A 52 2.89 2.04 -11.35
C VAL A 52 3.71 1.51 -10.18
N ALA A 53 3.09 1.54 -9.00
CA ALA A 53 3.57 0.80 -7.83
C ALA A 53 2.57 -0.30 -7.47
N LEU A 54 3.08 -1.51 -7.24
CA LEU A 54 2.30 -2.61 -6.70
C LEU A 54 2.58 -2.71 -5.21
N VAL A 55 1.53 -2.68 -4.40
CA VAL A 55 1.60 -2.86 -2.94
C VAL A 55 0.69 -4.02 -2.60
N SER A 56 1.32 -5.11 -2.14
CA SER A 56 0.61 -6.30 -1.66
C SER A 56 0.73 -6.36 -0.15
N VAL A 57 -0.34 -6.74 0.53
CA VAL A 57 -0.39 -6.77 1.99
C VAL A 57 -0.98 -8.08 2.46
N SER A 58 -0.28 -8.71 3.39
CA SER A 58 -0.73 -9.88 4.12
C SER A 58 -1.02 -9.47 5.56
N LEU A 59 -2.21 -9.81 6.01
CA LEU A 59 -2.67 -9.57 7.37
C LEU A 59 -2.42 -10.84 8.21
N PRO A 60 -2.19 -10.69 9.52
CA PRO A 60 -2.13 -11.84 10.42
C PRO A 60 -3.45 -12.60 10.43
N THR A 61 -3.40 -13.85 10.90
CA THR A 61 -4.59 -14.65 11.12
C THR A 61 -5.51 -13.92 12.10
N PRO A 62 -6.77 -13.65 11.73
CA PRO A 62 -7.69 -12.94 12.61
C PRO A 62 -8.01 -13.75 13.86
N PRO A 63 -8.34 -13.06 14.98
CA PRO A 63 -8.93 -13.75 16.11
C PRO A 63 -10.28 -14.37 15.72
N PRO A 64 -10.72 -15.44 16.40
CA PRO A 64 -11.92 -16.21 16.02
C PRO A 64 -13.22 -15.39 15.93
N GLU A 65 -13.26 -14.24 16.61
CA GLU A 65 -14.42 -13.36 16.68
C GLU A 65 -14.52 -12.41 15.48
N THR A 66 -13.46 -12.26 14.68
CA THR A 66 -13.43 -11.34 13.53
C THR A 66 -13.77 -12.09 12.25
N VAL A 67 -14.81 -11.64 11.57
CA VAL A 67 -15.20 -12.19 10.26
C VAL A 67 -14.29 -11.61 9.20
N PHE A 68 -13.48 -12.48 8.58
CA PHE A 68 -12.73 -12.16 7.36
C PHE A 68 -13.45 -12.77 6.16
N ILE A 69 -13.61 -11.97 5.10
CA ILE A 69 -14.10 -12.41 3.79
C ILE A 69 -12.94 -12.23 2.81
N GLU A 70 -12.55 -13.31 2.13
CA GLU A 70 -11.44 -13.30 1.17
C GLU A 70 -10.11 -12.77 1.75
N GLY A 71 -9.89 -13.01 3.04
CA GLY A 71 -8.67 -12.60 3.74
C GLY A 71 -8.67 -11.15 4.24
N LEU A 72 -9.76 -10.40 4.10
CA LEU A 72 -9.89 -9.04 4.62
C LEU A 72 -11.07 -8.93 5.61
N PRO A 73 -11.03 -8.01 6.59
CA PRO A 73 -12.19 -7.72 7.43
C PRO A 73 -13.40 -7.31 6.60
N VAL A 74 -14.61 -7.66 7.06
CA VAL A 74 -15.86 -7.25 6.40
C VAL A 74 -15.90 -5.74 6.18
N GLY A 75 -16.16 -5.31 4.94
CA GLY A 75 -16.27 -3.89 4.59
C GLY A 75 -14.92 -3.19 4.37
N ALA A 76 -13.78 -3.84 4.63
CA ALA A 76 -12.46 -3.23 4.41
C ALA A 76 -12.22 -2.94 2.93
N LEU A 77 -12.60 -3.87 2.05
CA LEU A 77 -12.43 -3.71 0.61
C LEU A 77 -13.29 -2.54 0.09
N GLU A 78 -14.53 -2.43 0.55
CA GLU A 78 -15.45 -1.34 0.21
C GLU A 78 -14.93 -0.01 0.72
N ALA A 79 -14.42 0.04 1.96
CA ALA A 79 -13.81 1.24 2.52
C ALA A 79 -12.61 1.71 1.69
N VAL A 80 -11.72 0.79 1.32
CA VAL A 80 -10.56 1.08 0.47
C VAL A 80 -11.01 1.58 -0.91
N LYS A 81 -12.03 0.97 -1.53
CA LYS A 81 -12.59 1.42 -2.82
C LYS A 81 -13.22 2.82 -2.72
N VAL A 82 -13.97 3.11 -1.65
CA VAL A 82 -14.64 4.40 -1.44
C VAL A 82 -13.62 5.52 -1.24
N VAL A 83 -12.57 5.27 -0.45
CA VAL A 83 -11.58 6.30 -0.12
C VAL A 83 -10.60 6.53 -1.27
N TYR A 84 -10.26 5.47 -2.03
CA TYR A 84 -9.12 5.53 -2.96
C TYR A 84 -9.39 5.06 -4.39
N GLY A 85 -10.60 4.62 -4.73
CA GLY A 85 -10.89 3.95 -6.01
C GLY A 85 -10.53 4.73 -7.28
N ALA A 86 -10.35 6.05 -7.19
CA ALA A 86 -9.86 6.88 -8.30
C ALA A 86 -8.34 6.76 -8.54
N LEU A 87 -7.57 6.41 -7.50
CA LEU A 87 -6.11 6.47 -7.44
C LEU A 87 -5.45 5.09 -7.32
N ILE A 88 -6.19 4.10 -6.79
CA ILE A 88 -5.76 2.71 -6.71
C ILE A 88 -6.63 1.81 -7.59
N GLN A 89 -6.00 0.82 -8.21
CA GLN A 89 -6.67 -0.31 -8.83
C GLN A 89 -6.40 -1.54 -7.96
N ILE A 90 -7.45 -2.09 -7.35
CA ILE A 90 -7.34 -3.34 -6.59
C ILE A 90 -7.26 -4.50 -7.59
N LEU A 91 -6.30 -5.40 -7.37
CA LEU A 91 -6.15 -6.63 -8.15
C LEU A 91 -6.95 -7.74 -7.47
N ASP A 92 -7.83 -8.36 -8.25
CA ASP A 92 -8.66 -9.49 -7.85
C ASP A 92 -8.49 -10.61 -8.89
N PRO A 93 -8.01 -11.81 -8.51
CA PRO A 93 -7.58 -12.18 -7.15
C PRO A 93 -6.29 -11.45 -6.71
N PRO A 94 -6.04 -11.31 -5.40
CA PRO A 94 -4.79 -10.77 -4.89
C PRO A 94 -3.59 -11.67 -5.25
N LYS A 95 -2.38 -11.13 -5.13
CA LYS A 95 -1.14 -11.87 -5.33
C LYS A 95 -1.06 -13.03 -4.34
N ASP A 96 -0.58 -14.18 -4.81
CA ASP A 96 -0.41 -15.38 -4.00
C ASP A 96 0.38 -15.10 -2.71
N GLY A 97 -0.15 -15.55 -1.57
CA GLY A 97 0.39 -15.29 -0.24
C GLY A 97 0.03 -13.93 0.37
N TYR A 98 -0.82 -13.12 -0.28
CA TYR A 98 -1.28 -11.82 0.22
C TYR A 98 -2.81 -11.74 0.27
N ASN A 99 -3.32 -10.96 1.23
CA ASN A 99 -4.74 -10.74 1.46
C ASN A 99 -5.30 -9.61 0.58
N LEU A 100 -4.45 -8.64 0.22
CA LEU A 100 -4.80 -7.51 -0.64
C LEU A 100 -3.66 -7.21 -1.58
N THR A 101 -3.97 -6.88 -2.84
CA THR A 101 -2.97 -6.31 -3.77
C THR A 101 -3.54 -5.09 -4.44
N MET A 102 -2.86 -3.97 -4.29
CA MET A 102 -3.23 -2.68 -4.85
C MET A 102 -2.19 -2.22 -5.85
N LYS A 103 -2.67 -1.67 -6.95
CA LYS A 103 -1.87 -1.01 -7.97
C LYS A 103 -2.10 0.49 -7.87
N LEU A 104 -1.12 1.19 -7.34
CA LEU A 104 -1.09 2.65 -7.24
C LEU A 104 -0.64 3.22 -8.59
N ILE A 105 -1.42 4.15 -9.13
CA ILE A 105 -1.05 4.88 -10.35
C ILE A 105 -0.43 6.20 -9.91
N LEU A 106 0.90 6.25 -9.90
CA LEU A 106 1.68 7.40 -9.42
C LEU A 106 1.39 8.67 -10.23
N SER A 107 1.13 8.53 -11.53
CA SER A 107 0.78 9.65 -12.41
C SER A 107 -0.61 10.27 -12.12
N LYS A 108 -1.47 9.57 -11.37
CA LYS A 108 -2.75 10.10 -10.91
C LYS A 108 -2.66 10.75 -9.54
N LEU A 109 -1.52 10.64 -8.85
CA LEU A 109 -1.33 11.28 -7.56
C LEU A 109 -1.34 12.80 -7.74
N PRO A 110 -1.91 13.55 -6.78
CA PRO A 110 -1.92 15.00 -6.84
C PRO A 110 -0.48 15.53 -6.88
N ALA A 111 -0.15 16.34 -7.89
CA ALA A 111 1.20 16.87 -8.10
C ALA A 111 1.74 17.76 -6.95
N ASP A 112 0.87 18.16 -6.02
CA ASP A 112 1.27 18.85 -4.80
C ASP A 112 1.93 17.89 -3.80
N GLU A 113 3.17 18.18 -3.41
CA GLU A 113 3.96 17.32 -2.51
C GLU A 113 3.29 17.13 -1.15
N GLY A 114 2.61 18.17 -0.65
CA GLY A 114 1.84 18.11 0.59
C GLY A 114 0.66 17.14 0.49
N SER A 115 -0.05 17.19 -0.62
CA SER A 115 -1.20 16.34 -0.92
C SER A 115 -0.78 14.89 -1.19
N THR A 116 0.32 14.64 -1.90
CA THR A 116 0.84 13.28 -2.11
C THR A 116 1.38 12.67 -0.82
N SER A 117 2.14 13.43 -0.03
CA SER A 117 2.63 12.95 1.27
C SER A 117 1.48 12.60 2.22
N SER A 118 0.44 13.44 2.24
CA SER A 118 -0.78 13.16 3.02
C SER A 118 -1.47 11.91 2.50
N PHE A 119 -1.65 11.79 1.19
CA PHE A 119 -2.28 10.63 0.56
C PHE A 119 -1.58 9.31 0.88
N LEU A 120 -0.25 9.26 0.75
CA LEU A 120 0.56 8.08 1.07
C LEU A 120 0.47 7.73 2.56
N LYS A 121 0.40 8.72 3.45
CA LYS A 121 0.18 8.48 4.88
C LYS A 121 -1.16 7.83 5.18
N VAL A 122 -2.23 8.30 4.53
CA VAL A 122 -3.57 7.75 4.80
C VAL A 122 -3.67 6.31 4.28
N ILE A 123 -3.15 6.00 3.07
CA ILE A 123 -3.13 4.62 2.57
C ILE A 123 -2.42 3.69 3.55
N MET A 124 -1.27 4.12 4.04
CA MET A 124 -0.44 3.32 4.92
C MET A 124 -0.95 3.24 6.36
N SER A 125 -1.93 4.09 6.72
CA SER A 125 -2.60 4.05 8.02
C SER A 125 -3.93 3.29 7.98
N LEU A 126 -4.39 2.86 6.80
CA LEU A 126 -5.64 2.11 6.65
C LEU A 126 -5.47 0.59 6.84
N ILE A 127 -4.23 0.15 7.04
CA ILE A 127 -3.80 -1.24 7.22
C ILE A 127 -2.99 -1.33 8.51
#